data_AF-A0A965L237-F1
#
_entry.id   AF-A0A965L237-F1
#
_cell.length_a   1.000
_cell.length_b   1.000
_cell.length_c   1.000
_cell.angle_alpha   90.00
_cell.angle_beta   90.00
_cell.angle_gamma   90.00
#
_symmetry.space_group_name_H-M   'P 1'
#
loop_
_entity.id
_entity.type
_entity.pdbx_description
1 polymer ?
#
loop_
_entity_poly.entity_id
_entity_poly.type
_entity_poly.pdbx_seq_one_letter_code
_entity_poly.pdbx_strand_id
1 'polypeptide(L)'
;MTTQPATDTHAAADGTHDAAEHGMSTRGYINIALILAAITALEVSTYYVDFGPLFLPSLLIMMVVKFVMVVSYFMHLKFDNKIFSWLFYAGLFLAIGVYVAALGTFHFFLR
;
A
#
# COMPACT_ATOMS: atom_id res chain seq x y z
N MET A 1 55.94 -15.16 -27.57
CA MET A 1 55.17 -16.18 -26.83
C MET A 1 55.56 -16.06 -25.36
N THR A 2 54.86 -15.21 -24.59
CA THR A 2 55.08 -15.02 -23.15
C THR A 2 53.79 -15.37 -22.43
N THR A 3 53.83 -16.42 -21.61
CA THR A 3 52.71 -16.89 -20.80
C THR A 3 52.65 -16.11 -19.48
N GLN A 4 51.49 -15.55 -19.15
CA GLN A 4 51.18 -15.11 -17.79
C GLN A 4 49.77 -15.61 -17.44
N PRO A 5 49.59 -16.46 -16.41
CA PRO A 5 48.27 -16.88 -15.95
C PRO A 5 47.74 -15.80 -15.01
N ALA A 6 46.67 -15.11 -15.40
CA ALA A 6 45.94 -14.23 -14.50
C ALA A 6 45.02 -15.10 -13.64
N THR A 7 45.44 -15.38 -12.42
CA THR A 7 44.57 -15.83 -11.34
C THR A 7 44.40 -14.65 -10.39
N ASP A 8 43.36 -13.87 -10.59
CA ASP A 8 42.87 -12.92 -9.59
C ASP A 8 41.40 -13.23 -9.31
N THR A 9 41.21 -14.11 -8.33
CA THR A 9 39.95 -14.32 -7.63
C THR A 9 39.99 -13.46 -6.37
N HIS A 10 39.41 -12.26 -6.44
CA HIS A 10 39.02 -11.41 -5.30
C HIS A 10 38.05 -10.36 -5.89
N ALA A 11 36.92 -9.99 -5.33
CA ALA A 11 36.21 -10.36 -4.12
C ALA A 11 34.74 -9.95 -4.35
N ALA A 12 33.87 -10.38 -3.45
CA ALA A 12 32.44 -10.09 -3.41
C ALA A 12 32.09 -8.68 -3.91
N ALA A 13 31.11 -8.61 -4.81
CA ALA A 13 30.41 -7.38 -5.15
C ALA A 13 29.85 -6.81 -3.85
N ASP A 14 30.57 -5.80 -3.36
CA ASP A 14 30.25 -5.01 -2.18
C ASP A 14 28.87 -4.39 -2.37
N GLY A 15 27.98 -4.68 -1.41
CA GLY A 15 26.65 -4.09 -1.32
C GLY A 15 26.74 -2.66 -0.82
N THR A 16 27.43 -1.81 -1.58
CA THR A 16 27.60 -0.39 -1.25
C THR A 16 26.26 0.31 -1.41
N HIS A 17 25.54 0.43 -0.30
CA HIS A 17 24.36 1.26 -0.12
C HIS A 17 24.73 2.74 -0.22
N ASP A 18 25.06 3.21 -1.43
CA ASP A 18 25.12 4.64 -1.74
C ASP A 18 23.72 5.13 -2.12
N ALA A 19 22.92 5.44 -1.10
CA ALA A 19 21.64 6.13 -1.24
C ALA A 19 21.64 7.38 -0.37
N ALA A 20 22.58 8.28 -0.64
CA ALA A 20 22.50 9.66 -0.22
C ALA A 20 22.08 10.51 -1.43
N GLU A 21 21.00 11.28 -1.23
CA GLU A 21 20.59 12.49 -1.95
C GLU A 21 19.28 12.45 -2.78
N HIS A 22 18.39 13.36 -2.38
CA HIS A 22 17.18 13.89 -3.03
C HIS A 22 15.94 13.01 -3.22
N GLY A 23 14.83 13.48 -2.63
CA GLY A 23 13.53 12.83 -2.59
C GLY A 23 13.34 12.12 -1.25
N MET A 24 12.11 12.04 -0.76
CA MET A 24 11.82 11.29 0.46
C MET A 24 12.50 9.92 0.42
N SER A 25 13.46 9.70 1.32
CA SER A 25 14.37 8.56 1.28
C SER A 25 13.58 7.28 1.00
N THR A 26 14.01 6.47 0.02
CA THR A 26 13.47 5.14 -0.31
C THR A 26 13.08 4.32 0.92
N ARG A 27 13.83 4.53 2.01
CA ARG A 27 13.60 3.98 3.36
C ARG A 27 12.20 4.27 3.93
N GLY A 28 11.63 5.44 3.66
CA GLY A 28 10.27 5.82 4.05
C GLY A 28 9.24 4.90 3.39
N TYR A 29 9.24 4.79 2.06
CA TYR A 29 8.33 3.88 1.36
C TYR A 29 8.47 2.43 1.80
N ILE A 30 9.70 1.96 2.03
CA ILE A 30 9.97 0.62 2.55
C ILE A 30 9.34 0.43 3.95
N ASN A 31 9.42 1.43 4.83
CA ASN A 31 8.77 1.35 6.14
C ASN A 31 7.24 1.27 6.03
N ILE A 32 6.61 2.07 5.16
CA ILE A 32 5.16 1.95 4.93
C ILE A 32 4.82 0.57 4.33
N ALA A 33 5.65 0.04 3.42
CA ALA A 33 5.47 -1.31 2.85
C ALA A 33 5.49 -2.37 3.95
N LEU A 34 6.45 -2.30 4.88
CA LEU A 34 6.56 -3.21 6.01
C LEU A 34 5.35 -3.11 6.95
N ILE A 35 4.84 -1.91 7.21
CA ILE A 35 3.62 -1.73 8.01
C ILE A 35 2.42 -2.37 7.30
N LEU A 36 2.22 -2.14 6.00
CA LEU A 36 1.16 -2.78 5.24
C LEU A 36 1.28 -4.31 5.23
N ALA A 37 2.50 -4.82 5.11
CA ALA A 37 2.78 -6.25 5.18
C ALA A 37 2.41 -6.80 6.57
N ALA A 38 2.74 -6.09 7.65
CA ALA A 38 2.37 -6.49 9.01
C ALA A 38 0.84 -6.48 9.23
N ILE A 39 0.13 -5.45 8.76
CA ILE A 39 -1.34 -5.40 8.81
C ILE A 39 -1.94 -6.57 8.00
N THR A 40 -1.29 -6.96 6.90
CA THR A 40 -1.72 -8.12 6.09
C THR A 40 -1.44 -9.45 6.75
N ALA A 41 -0.28 -9.60 7.38
CA ALA A 41 0.00 -10.78 8.21
C ALA A 41 -1.00 -10.88 9.37
N LEU A 42 -1.38 -9.76 9.98
CA LEU A 42 -2.39 -9.72 11.04
C LEU A 42 -3.78 -10.13 10.52
N GLU A 43 -4.19 -9.64 9.34
CA GLU A 43 -5.42 -10.08 8.68
C GLU A 43 -5.41 -11.59 8.37
N VAL A 44 -4.28 -12.12 7.88
CA VAL A 44 -4.13 -13.55 7.64
C VAL A 44 -4.23 -14.32 8.97
N SER A 45 -3.62 -13.80 10.04
CA SER A 45 -3.67 -14.43 11.37
C SER A 45 -5.07 -14.46 11.97
N THR A 46 -5.91 -13.46 11.67
CA THR A 46 -7.33 -13.46 12.08
C THR A 46 -8.15 -14.58 11.45
N TYR A 47 -7.72 -15.21 10.36
CA TYR A 47 -8.37 -16.44 9.86
C TYR A 47 -8.04 -17.67 10.70
N TYR A 48 -6.92 -17.67 11.44
CA TYR A 48 -6.50 -18.80 12.28
C TYR A 48 -7.03 -18.68 13.71
N VAL A 49 -7.51 -17.50 14.11
CA VAL A 49 -8.01 -17.21 15.46
C VAL A 49 -9.45 -16.74 15.35
N ASP A 50 -10.38 -17.47 15.98
CA ASP A 50 -11.80 -17.12 15.96
C ASP A 50 -12.09 -15.91 16.87
N PHE A 51 -12.28 -14.74 16.26
CA PHE A 51 -12.66 -13.51 16.97
C PHE A 51 -14.18 -13.35 17.16
N GLY A 52 -14.96 -14.39 16.85
CA GLY A 52 -16.42 -14.39 17.01
C GLY A 52 -17.08 -13.22 16.25
N PRO A 53 -18.09 -12.54 16.82
CA PRO A 53 -18.81 -11.45 16.15
C PRO A 53 -17.95 -10.24 15.76
N LEU A 54 -16.77 -10.08 16.38
CA LEU A 54 -15.87 -8.96 16.13
C LEU A 54 -14.93 -9.18 14.93
N PHE A 55 -14.91 -10.39 14.36
CA PHE A 55 -14.09 -10.73 13.20
C PHE A 55 -14.40 -9.83 11.99
N LEU A 56 -15.69 -9.72 11.64
CA LEU A 56 -16.15 -8.95 10.48
C LEU A 56 -15.83 -7.44 10.59
N PRO A 57 -16.17 -6.73 11.69
CA PRO A 57 -15.84 -5.32 11.82
C PRO A 57 -14.32 -5.08 11.89
N SER A 58 -13.55 -5.99 12.52
CA SER A 58 -12.09 -5.91 12.55
C SER A 58 -11.49 -5.95 11.14
N LEU A 59 -11.93 -6.90 10.31
CA LEU A 59 -11.46 -7.04 8.93
C LEU A 59 -11.83 -5.81 8.08
N LEU A 60 -13.04 -5.27 8.27
CA LEU A 60 -13.49 -4.07 7.56
C LEU A 60 -12.61 -2.86 7.89
N ILE A 61 -12.27 -2.67 9.17
CA ILE A 61 -11.39 -1.57 9.61
C ILE A 61 -9.99 -1.74 9.01
N MET A 62 -9.41 -2.94 9.08
CA MET A 62 -8.11 -3.26 8.50
C MET A 62 -8.07 -3.00 6.99
N MET A 63 -9.14 -3.35 6.26
CA MET A 63 -9.30 -3.07 4.83
C MET A 63 -9.28 -1.58 4.52
N VAL A 64 -10.07 -0.78 5.24
CA VAL A 64 -10.11 0.68 5.06
C VAL A 64 -8.75 1.31 5.36
N VAL A 65 -8.09 0.89 6.43
CA VAL A 65 -6.77 1.40 6.82
C VAL A 65 -5.74 1.12 5.73
N LYS A 66 -5.68 -0.11 5.20
CA LYS A 66 -4.78 -0.45 4.10
C LYS A 66 -5.06 0.38 2.86
N PHE A 67 -6.33 0.50 2.49
CA PHE A 67 -6.74 1.28 1.33
C PHE A 67 -6.25 2.74 1.42
N VAL A 68 -6.51 3.41 2.55
CA VAL A 68 -6.07 4.81 2.76
C VAL A 68 -4.54 4.93 2.74
N MET A 69 -3.83 3.98 3.36
CA MET A 69 -2.37 4.00 3.41
C MET A 69 -1.75 3.78 2.02
N VAL A 70 -2.28 2.85 1.22
CA VAL A 70 -1.84 2.62 -0.16
C VAL A 70 -2.10 3.85 -1.04
N VAL A 71 -3.30 4.40 -0.99
CA VAL A 71 -3.67 5.58 -1.77
C VAL A 71 -2.83 6.81 -1.38
N SER A 72 -2.61 7.03 -0.08
CA SER A 72 -1.88 8.21 0.38
C SER A 72 -0.38 8.13 0.09
N TYR A 73 0.23 6.96 0.29
CA TYR A 73 1.69 6.80 0.21
C TYR A 73 2.15 6.14 -1.09
N PHE A 74 1.57 5.01 -1.51
CA PHE A 74 2.01 4.27 -2.70
C PHE A 74 1.49 4.85 -4.03
N MET A 75 0.31 5.46 -4.05
CA MET A 75 -0.16 6.21 -5.23
C MET A 75 0.44 7.61 -5.32
N HIS A 76 1.44 7.93 -4.49
CA HIS A 76 2.21 9.18 -4.54
C HIS A 76 1.43 10.47 -4.22
N LEU A 77 0.13 10.38 -3.92
CA LEU A 77 -0.78 11.51 -3.69
C LEU A 77 -0.33 12.47 -2.56
N LYS A 78 0.41 11.98 -1.57
CA LYS A 78 0.94 12.81 -0.47
C LYS A 78 2.17 13.64 -0.86
N PHE A 79 2.89 13.24 -1.91
CA PHE A 79 4.10 13.91 -2.41
C PHE A 79 3.88 14.62 -3.74
N ASP A 80 2.78 14.30 -4.42
CA ASP A 80 2.31 14.97 -5.62
C ASP A 80 1.40 16.17 -5.30
N ASN A 81 1.03 16.92 -6.32
CA ASN A 81 0.24 18.13 -6.23
C ASN A 81 -1.16 17.81 -5.66
N LYS A 82 -1.67 18.67 -4.76
CA LYS A 82 -2.95 18.47 -4.04
C LYS A 82 -4.15 18.23 -4.96
N ILE A 83 -4.04 18.59 -6.25
CA ILE A 83 -5.06 18.36 -7.26
C ILE A 83 -5.36 16.87 -7.48
N PHE A 84 -4.36 16.00 -7.45
CA PHE A 84 -4.56 14.55 -7.62
C PHE A 84 -5.24 13.93 -6.41
N SER A 85 -4.84 14.36 -5.20
CA SER A 85 -5.52 13.98 -3.97
C SER A 85 -6.98 14.40 -4.01
N TRP A 86 -7.26 15.65 -4.41
CA TRP A 86 -8.62 16.18 -4.50
C TRP A 86 -9.48 15.45 -5.54
N LEU A 87 -8.93 15.19 -6.73
CA LEU A 87 -9.63 14.46 -7.79
C LEU A 87 -10.00 13.03 -7.34
N PHE A 88 -9.08 12.36 -6.63
CA PHE A 88 -9.34 11.03 -6.08
C PHE A 88 -10.45 11.04 -5.02
N TYR A 89 -10.39 11.94 -4.04
CA TYR A 89 -11.43 12.04 -3.01
C TYR A 89 -12.78 12.48 -3.59
N ALA A 90 -12.78 13.37 -4.58
CA ALA A 90 -13.99 13.77 -5.30
C ALA A 90 -14.60 12.57 -6.05
N GLY A 91 -13.78 11.77 -6.74
CA GLY A 91 -14.21 10.54 -7.39
C GLY A 91 -14.74 9.49 -6.42
N LEU A 92 -14.09 9.31 -5.26
CA LEU A 92 -14.55 8.42 -4.20
C LEU A 92 -15.91 8.85 -3.64
N PHE A 93 -16.08 10.14 -3.37
CA PHE A 93 -17.35 10.69 -2.88
C PHE A 93 -18.46 10.57 -3.93
N LEU A 94 -18.15 10.86 -5.20
CA LEU A 94 -19.06 10.67 -6.32
C LEU A 94 -19.49 9.20 -6.44
N ALA A 95 -18.54 8.26 -6.38
CA ALA A 95 -18.83 6.83 -6.48
C ALA A 95 -19.76 6.35 -5.36
N ILE A 96 -19.49 6.76 -4.11
CA ILE A 96 -20.36 6.46 -2.96
C ILE A 96 -21.75 7.09 -3.17
N GLY A 97 -21.81 8.35 -3.60
CA GLY A 97 -23.06 9.06 -3.86
C GLY A 97 -23.92 8.38 -4.93
N VAL A 98 -23.31 8.01 -6.06
CA VAL A 98 -24.00 7.28 -7.15
C VAL A 98 -24.46 5.91 -6.68
N TYR A 99 -23.64 5.18 -5.91
CA TYR A 99 -24.00 3.88 -5.35
C TYR A 99 -25.21 3.98 -4.42
N VAL A 100 -25.21 4.95 -3.51
CA VAL A 100 -26.34 5.20 -2.59
C VAL A 100 -27.59 5.63 -3.36
N ALA A 101 -27.45 6.48 -4.38
CA ALA A 101 -28.59 6.89 -5.22
C ALA A 101 -29.18 5.70 -5.99
N ALA A 102 -28.35 4.81 -6.52
CA ALA A 102 -28.79 3.58 -7.16
C ALA A 102 -29.54 2.67 -6.18
N LEU A 103 -28.98 2.41 -4.99
CA LEU A 103 -29.66 1.64 -3.94
C LEU A 103 -30.99 2.27 -3.49
N GLY A 104 -31.04 3.61 -3.38
CA GLY A 104 -32.25 4.35 -3.06
C GLY A 104 -33.33 4.18 -4.13
N THR A 105 -32.93 4.17 -5.40
CA THR A 105 -33.84 3.94 -6.53
C THR A 105 -34.40 2.52 -6.50
N PHE A 106 -33.56 1.52 -6.24
CA PHE A 106 -34.00 0.13 -6.09
C PHE A 106 -34.93 -0.06 -4.89
N HIS A 107 -34.64 0.49 -3.70
CA HIS A 107 -35.54 0.38 -2.55
C HIS A 107 -36.89 1.09 -2.79
N PHE A 108 -36.89 2.22 -3.50
CA PHE A 108 -38.13 2.89 -3.91
C PHE A 108 -38.94 2.08 -4.94
N PHE A 109 -38.27 1.28 -5.77
CA PHE A 109 -38.90 0.50 -6.85
C PHE A 109 -39.25 -0.96 -6.45
N LEU A 110 -38.59 -1.52 -5.43
CA LEU A 110 -38.83 -2.86 -4.86
C LEU A 110 -39.84 -2.85 -3.70
N ARG A 111 -40.41 -1.69 -3.37
CA ARG A 111 -41.51 -1.53 -2.42
C ARG A 111 -42.82 -1.33 -3.17
#